data_AF-A0A453T7D9-F1
#
_entry.id   AF-A0A453T7D9-F1
#
_cell.length_a   1.000
_cell.length_b   1.000
_cell.length_c   1.000
_cell.angle_alpha   90.00
_cell.angle_beta   90.00
_cell.angle_gamma   90.00
#
_symmetry.space_group_name_H-M   'P 1'
#
loop_
_entity.id
_entity.type
_entity.pdbx_description
1 polymer ?
#
loop_
_entity_poly.entity_id
_entity_poly.type
_entity_poly.pdbx_seq_one_letter_code
_entity_poly.pdbx_strand_id
1 'polypeptide(L)'
;GITKMEDIVYIFLALGSLLVVLLTRRGRRTSADGEDKLRLPPGPWTLPVIGSMHHIAGALPHRAMRDLARRHGWPVMLLRLGEVPTLVVSSREGAREVMKTHDAAFATRALSSTVRVLTNGGRDIVFAPYGEHWRQMRKIAVTELLTSRRVLSFRAIREEEVGAMLRSVASAAGNGDVIDMRARLSALVADSTLRAVIGDRCNDRDVFLRELDRSIGLAGGFNPADLWPSSRLAVWASGAVRRAEECRDTVFGMLDGIIAEHQQRMGTVDGDDEDLIDVLLRVQNDGSLQLPLDMDTIKGVIFVSKQTNKPRTRTLCHAVNPY
;
A
#
# COMPACT_ATOMS: atom_id res chain seq x y z
N GLY A 1 -45.16 -26.13 -1.09
CA GLY A 1 -44.86 -27.14 -0.06
C GLY A 1 -43.47 -27.74 -0.20
N ILE A 2 -42.94 -27.90 -1.42
CA ILE A 2 -41.73 -28.67 -1.69
C ILE A 2 -40.44 -27.82 -1.57
N THR A 3 -40.47 -26.56 -2.02
CA THR A 3 -39.32 -25.64 -1.96
C THR A 3 -38.85 -25.29 -0.54
N LYS A 4 -39.77 -25.14 0.41
CA LYS A 4 -39.41 -24.89 1.83
C LYS A 4 -38.68 -26.06 2.49
N MET A 5 -38.90 -27.28 2.01
CA MET A 5 -38.29 -28.47 2.59
C MET A 5 -36.85 -28.65 2.09
N GLU A 6 -36.58 -28.28 0.84
CA GLU A 6 -35.23 -28.26 0.28
C GLU A 6 -34.36 -27.20 0.97
N ASP A 7 -34.88 -25.99 1.20
CA ASP A 7 -34.16 -24.93 1.93
C ASP A 7 -33.76 -25.35 3.35
N ILE A 8 -34.65 -26.07 4.05
CA ILE A 8 -34.38 -26.62 5.38
C ILE A 8 -33.26 -27.65 5.33
N VAL A 9 -33.26 -28.54 4.32
CA VAL A 9 -32.20 -29.54 4.13
C VAL A 9 -30.86 -28.88 3.86
N TYR A 10 -30.80 -27.84 3.03
CA TYR A 10 -29.57 -27.08 2.78
C TYR A 10 -29.05 -26.37 4.05
N ILE A 11 -29.94 -25.81 4.87
CA ILE A 11 -29.56 -25.19 6.15
C ILE A 11 -28.99 -26.24 7.11
N PHE A 12 -29.60 -27.43 7.22
CA PHE A 12 -29.07 -28.50 8.07
C PHE A 12 -27.74 -29.06 7.57
N LEU A 13 -27.53 -29.16 6.25
CA LEU A 13 -26.25 -29.55 5.66
C LEU A 13 -25.17 -28.47 5.89
N ALA A 14 -25.53 -27.19 5.79
CA ALA A 14 -24.64 -26.08 6.09
C ALA A 14 -24.25 -26.02 7.58
N LEU A 15 -25.22 -26.19 8.49
CA LEU A 15 -24.97 -26.26 9.93
C LEU A 15 -24.18 -27.52 10.33
N GLY A 16 -24.47 -28.66 9.71
CA GLY A 16 -23.76 -29.91 9.92
C GLY A 16 -22.30 -29.84 9.47
N SER A 17 -22.03 -29.27 8.29
CA SER A 17 -20.66 -29.06 7.81
C SER A 17 -19.90 -28.03 8.67
N LEU A 18 -20.57 -26.95 9.11
CA LEU A 18 -20.00 -26.00 10.07
C LEU A 18 -19.66 -26.66 11.41
N LEU A 19 -20.53 -27.53 11.92
CA LEU A 19 -20.32 -28.27 13.16
C LEU A 19 -19.15 -29.26 13.02
N VAL A 20 -19.05 -29.99 11.90
CA VAL A 20 -17.92 -30.90 11.61
C VAL A 20 -16.61 -30.13 11.52
N VAL A 21 -16.58 -28.95 10.89
CA VAL A 21 -15.40 -28.07 10.86
C VAL A 21 -15.02 -27.58 12.26
N LEU A 22 -16.00 -27.22 13.09
CA LEU A 22 -15.76 -26.80 14.47
C LEU A 22 -15.25 -27.96 15.35
N LEU A 23 -15.79 -29.17 15.18
CA LEU A 23 -15.40 -30.37 15.94
C LEU A 23 -14.03 -30.90 15.50
N THR A 24 -13.73 -30.96 14.21
CA THR A 24 -12.40 -31.34 13.70
C THR A 24 -11.32 -30.33 14.10
N ARG A 25 -11.67 -29.05 14.27
CA ARG A 25 -10.77 -28.04 14.84
C ARG A 25 -10.64 -28.13 16.37
N ARG A 26 -11.67 -28.59 17.07
CA ARG A 26 -11.60 -28.88 18.50
C ARG A 26 -10.68 -30.08 18.79
N GLY A 27 -10.66 -31.08 17.89
CA GLY A 27 -9.71 -32.21 17.90
C GLY A 27 -8.29 -31.86 17.42
N ARG A 28 -8.09 -30.72 16.76
CA ARG A 28 -6.78 -30.11 16.44
C ARG A 28 -6.36 -29.01 17.43
N ARG A 29 -6.93 -29.00 18.64
CA ARG A 29 -6.21 -28.44 19.78
C ARG A 29 -5.04 -29.37 20.04
N THR A 30 -3.95 -29.15 19.33
CA THR A 30 -2.65 -29.64 19.78
C THR A 30 -2.48 -29.15 21.20
N SER A 31 -2.38 -30.10 22.12
CA SER A 31 -1.74 -29.88 23.40
C SER A 31 -0.38 -29.26 23.12
N ALA A 32 -0.27 -27.95 23.28
CA ALA A 32 1.00 -27.29 23.57
C ALA A 32 1.09 -27.19 25.10
N ASP A 33 1.16 -28.36 25.74
CA ASP A 33 1.67 -28.52 27.09
C ASP A 33 3.09 -29.05 26.90
N GLY A 34 4.09 -28.16 27.02
CA GLY A 34 5.50 -28.59 26.95
C GLY A 34 6.53 -27.65 26.31
N GLU A 35 6.21 -26.43 25.89
CA GLU A 35 7.21 -25.43 25.49
C GLU A 35 6.94 -24.11 26.21
N ASP A 36 8.00 -23.43 26.64
CA ASP A 36 8.00 -22.14 27.31
C ASP A 36 6.95 -21.22 26.68
N LYS A 37 5.80 -21.03 27.37
CA LYS A 37 4.67 -20.27 26.81
C LYS A 37 5.14 -18.84 26.62
N LEU A 38 5.55 -18.52 25.40
CA LEU A 38 5.88 -17.16 24.99
C LEU A 38 4.76 -16.26 25.51
N ARG A 39 5.13 -15.28 26.35
CA ARG A 39 4.19 -14.33 26.92
C ARG A 39 3.73 -13.40 25.81
N LEU A 40 2.73 -13.85 25.04
CA LEU A 40 2.16 -13.08 23.95
C LEU A 40 1.42 -11.85 24.52
N PRO A 41 1.44 -10.72 23.81
CA PRO A 41 0.66 -9.56 24.19
C PRO A 41 -0.84 -9.89 24.31
N PRO A 42 -1.57 -9.20 25.19
CA PRO A 42 -3.01 -9.42 25.33
C PRO A 42 -3.75 -9.09 24.02
N GLY A 43 -4.94 -9.66 23.85
CA GLY A 43 -5.75 -9.45 22.66
C GLY A 43 -7.21 -9.79 22.90
N PRO A 44 -8.13 -9.26 22.07
CA PRO A 44 -9.51 -9.67 22.09
C PRO A 44 -9.64 -11.15 21.72
N TRP A 45 -10.73 -11.77 22.14
CA TRP A 45 -11.05 -13.14 21.78
C TRP A 45 -11.17 -13.29 20.26
N THR A 46 -10.91 -14.51 19.77
CA THR A 46 -10.83 -14.82 18.34
C THR A 46 -11.89 -15.84 17.94
N LEU A 47 -12.44 -15.67 16.73
CA LEU A 47 -13.30 -16.68 16.10
C LEU A 47 -12.47 -17.64 15.24
N PRO A 48 -12.91 -18.90 15.06
CA PRO A 48 -12.30 -19.80 14.10
C PRO A 48 -12.30 -19.21 12.68
N VAL A 49 -11.26 -19.49 11.90
CA VAL A 49 -11.02 -18.99 10.52
C VAL A 49 -10.71 -17.49 10.46
N ILE A 50 -11.58 -16.63 10.97
CA ILE A 50 -11.51 -15.17 10.76
C ILE A 50 -10.71 -14.43 11.84
N GLY A 51 -10.43 -15.07 12.98
CA GLY A 51 -9.70 -14.44 14.07
C GLY A 51 -10.44 -13.25 14.69
N SER A 52 -9.73 -12.13 14.84
CA SER A 52 -10.21 -10.86 15.39
C SER A 52 -10.85 -9.94 14.35
N MET A 53 -10.97 -10.34 13.08
CA MET A 53 -11.46 -9.46 12.00
C MET A 53 -12.87 -8.89 12.25
N HIS A 54 -13.73 -9.67 12.91
CA HIS A 54 -15.10 -9.26 13.24
C HIS A 54 -15.14 -8.02 14.16
N HIS A 55 -14.08 -7.76 14.93
CA HIS A 55 -13.96 -6.55 15.75
C HIS A 55 -13.62 -5.28 14.94
N ILE A 56 -13.15 -5.45 13.70
CA ILE A 56 -12.68 -4.38 12.82
C ILE A 56 -13.69 -4.11 11.69
N ALA A 57 -14.60 -5.06 11.45
CA ALA A 57 -15.64 -4.94 10.44
C ALA A 57 -16.55 -3.72 10.70
N GLY A 58 -16.95 -3.05 9.62
CA GLY A 58 -17.88 -1.90 9.68
C GLY A 58 -17.25 -0.56 10.08
N ALA A 59 -15.98 -0.53 10.49
CA ALA A 59 -15.27 0.69 10.84
C ALA A 59 -13.96 0.86 10.05
N LEU A 60 -13.38 2.03 10.16
CA LEU A 60 -12.05 2.30 9.63
C LEU A 60 -11.02 1.45 10.38
N PRO A 61 -10.15 0.67 9.71
CA PRO A 61 -9.32 -0.31 10.40
C PRO A 61 -8.45 0.29 11.51
N HIS A 62 -7.82 1.44 11.25
CA HIS A 62 -7.02 2.15 12.25
C HIS A 62 -7.83 2.70 13.43
N ARG A 63 -9.10 3.09 13.23
CA ARG A 63 -9.98 3.55 14.33
C ARG A 63 -10.43 2.38 15.18
N ALA A 64 -10.88 1.29 14.56
CA ALA A 64 -11.25 0.08 15.27
C ALA A 64 -10.06 -0.50 16.06
N MET A 65 -8.87 -0.57 15.47
CA MET A 65 -7.66 -1.03 16.18
C MET A 65 -7.29 -0.12 17.36
N ARG A 66 -7.40 1.21 17.22
CA ARG A 66 -7.21 2.15 18.33
C ARG A 66 -8.19 1.89 19.47
N ASP A 67 -9.47 1.73 19.15
CA ASP A 67 -10.52 1.54 20.16
C ASP A 67 -10.43 0.15 20.81
N LEU A 68 -9.97 -0.87 20.08
CA LEU A 68 -9.62 -2.18 20.63
C LEU A 68 -8.41 -2.13 21.55
N ALA A 69 -7.34 -1.43 21.16
CA ALA A 69 -6.14 -1.28 21.99
C ALA A 69 -6.47 -0.65 23.35
N ARG A 70 -7.34 0.37 23.36
CA ARG A 70 -7.83 1.00 24.61
C ARG A 70 -8.59 0.05 25.53
N ARG A 71 -9.26 -0.97 24.98
CA ARG A 71 -10.11 -1.92 25.75
C ARG A 71 -9.38 -3.19 26.17
N HIS A 72 -8.49 -3.71 25.31
CA HIS A 72 -7.94 -5.06 25.47
C HIS A 72 -6.43 -5.11 25.68
N GLY A 73 -5.69 -4.05 25.36
CA GLY A 73 -4.23 -4.12 25.39
C GLY A 73 -3.58 -2.80 25.05
N TRP A 74 -3.43 -1.95 26.05
CA TRP A 74 -2.49 -0.84 26.03
C TRP A 74 -1.28 -1.23 26.87
N PRO A 75 -0.02 -1.09 26.41
CA PRO A 75 0.47 -0.38 25.22
C PRO A 75 0.56 -1.18 23.91
N VAL A 76 0.44 -2.50 23.98
CA VAL A 76 0.63 -3.44 22.88
C VAL A 76 -0.47 -4.50 22.91
N MET A 77 -1.04 -4.80 21.75
CA MET A 77 -2.12 -5.77 21.58
C MET A 77 -1.83 -6.70 20.41
N LEU A 78 -2.19 -7.99 20.55
CA LEU A 78 -2.10 -8.96 19.46
C LEU A 78 -3.49 -9.20 18.85
N LEU A 79 -3.59 -9.03 17.54
CA LEU A 79 -4.77 -9.37 16.74
C LEU A 79 -4.45 -10.54 15.80
N ARG A 80 -5.49 -11.24 15.36
CA ARG A 80 -5.38 -12.25 14.31
C ARG A 80 -6.29 -11.89 13.14
N LEU A 81 -5.73 -11.47 12.01
CA LEU A 81 -6.48 -11.09 10.81
C LEU A 81 -6.54 -12.30 9.87
N GLY A 82 -7.62 -13.07 9.96
CA GLY A 82 -7.70 -14.38 9.30
C GLY A 82 -6.69 -15.34 9.91
N GLU A 83 -5.67 -15.71 9.15
CA GLU A 83 -4.52 -16.49 9.59
C GLU A 83 -3.36 -15.62 10.10
N VAL A 84 -3.30 -14.34 9.72
CA VAL A 84 -2.12 -13.48 9.91
C VAL A 84 -2.08 -12.87 11.32
N PRO A 85 -1.07 -13.17 12.15
CA PRO A 85 -0.88 -12.50 13.42
C PRO A 85 -0.45 -11.04 13.18
N THR A 86 -1.08 -10.10 13.88
CA THR A 86 -0.85 -8.66 13.72
C THR A 86 -0.64 -8.00 15.06
N LEU A 87 0.59 -7.52 15.29
CA LEU A 87 0.94 -6.76 16.48
C LEU A 87 0.50 -5.30 16.31
N VAL A 88 -0.33 -4.82 17.23
CA VAL A 88 -0.78 -3.43 17.28
C VAL A 88 -0.07 -2.73 18.42
N VAL A 89 0.76 -1.74 18.08
CA VAL A 89 1.46 -0.90 19.04
C VAL A 89 0.81 0.47 19.05
N SER A 90 0.31 0.90 20.22
CA SER A 90 -0.48 2.14 20.32
C SER A 90 0.11 3.20 21.26
N SER A 91 1.25 2.93 21.91
CA SER A 91 1.93 3.86 22.82
C SER A 91 3.22 4.46 22.24
N ARG A 92 3.67 5.57 22.84
CA ARG A 92 4.95 6.20 22.51
C ARG A 92 6.12 5.26 22.83
N GLU A 93 6.07 4.61 23.98
CA GLU A 93 7.12 3.72 24.49
C GLU A 93 7.24 2.50 23.59
N GLY A 94 6.11 1.85 23.25
CA GLY A 94 6.11 0.71 22.33
C GLY A 94 6.57 1.09 20.93
N ALA A 95 6.19 2.28 20.43
CA ALA A 95 6.68 2.76 19.14
C ALA A 95 8.21 3.00 19.18
N ARG A 96 8.76 3.49 20.30
CA ARG A 96 10.21 3.64 20.49
C ARG A 96 10.90 2.28 20.49
N GLU A 97 10.35 1.27 21.15
CA GLU A 97 10.92 -0.08 21.15
C GLU A 97 10.98 -0.67 19.74
N VAL A 98 9.89 -0.59 18.97
CA VAL A 98 9.82 -1.14 17.61
C VAL A 98 10.66 -0.35 16.61
N MET A 99 10.63 0.98 16.67
CA MET A 99 11.21 1.85 15.64
C MET A 99 12.63 2.33 15.95
N LYS A 100 13.16 2.05 17.16
CA LYS A 100 14.54 2.42 17.55
C LYS A 100 15.28 1.28 18.22
N THR A 101 14.77 0.72 19.30
CA THR A 101 15.52 -0.30 20.08
C THR A 101 15.70 -1.60 19.29
N HIS A 102 14.65 -2.02 18.58
CA HIS A 102 14.59 -3.24 17.80
C HIS A 102 14.32 -2.97 16.31
N ASP A 103 14.73 -1.80 15.82
CA ASP A 103 14.43 -1.34 14.47
C ASP A 103 14.85 -2.33 13.37
N ALA A 104 16.01 -2.96 13.49
CA ALA A 104 16.51 -3.95 12.54
C ALA A 104 15.61 -5.20 12.47
N ALA A 105 15.02 -5.63 13.59
CA ALA A 105 14.11 -6.78 13.63
C ALA A 105 12.75 -6.46 12.99
N PHE A 106 12.32 -5.19 13.01
CA PHE A 106 11.05 -4.73 12.44
C PHE A 106 11.20 -3.98 11.10
N ALA A 107 12.41 -3.87 10.56
CA ALA A 107 12.68 -3.13 9.33
C ALA A 107 12.05 -3.79 8.09
N THR A 108 11.95 -5.12 8.10
CA THR A 108 11.33 -5.90 7.03
C THR A 108 9.81 -5.88 7.15
N ARG A 109 9.12 -5.45 6.09
CA ARG A 109 7.65 -5.47 6.01
C ARG A 109 7.16 -6.83 5.52
N ALA A 110 6.12 -7.36 6.17
CA ALA A 110 5.45 -8.56 5.69
C ALA A 110 4.75 -8.29 4.35
N LEU A 111 5.09 -9.06 3.32
CA LEU A 111 4.49 -8.95 1.99
C LEU A 111 3.20 -9.76 1.92
N SER A 112 2.09 -9.06 1.78
CA SER A 112 0.81 -9.69 1.41
C SER A 112 0.90 -10.26 -0.02
N SER A 113 -0.01 -11.17 -0.39
CA SER A 113 -0.03 -11.77 -1.73
C SER A 113 -0.25 -10.69 -2.80
N THR A 114 -1.17 -9.76 -2.55
CA THR A 114 -1.43 -8.63 -3.44
C THR A 114 -0.24 -7.68 -3.53
N VAL A 115 0.37 -7.30 -2.41
CA VAL A 115 1.53 -6.40 -2.41
C VAL A 115 2.72 -7.05 -3.12
N ARG A 116 2.96 -8.35 -2.89
CA ARG A 116 4.02 -9.13 -3.53
C ARG A 116 3.91 -9.07 -5.05
N VAL A 117 2.69 -9.20 -5.59
CA VAL A 117 2.45 -9.06 -7.03
C VAL A 117 2.75 -7.62 -7.48
N LEU A 118 2.13 -6.61 -6.85
CA LEU A 118 2.29 -5.20 -7.24
C LEU A 118 3.75 -4.75 -7.25
N THR A 119 4.57 -5.32 -6.38
CA THR A 119 5.96 -4.92 -6.14
C THR A 119 7.00 -5.88 -6.72
N ASN A 120 6.59 -6.81 -7.60
CA ASN A 120 7.47 -7.80 -8.21
C ASN A 120 8.31 -8.59 -7.19
N GLY A 121 7.66 -9.06 -6.11
CA GLY A 121 8.31 -9.78 -5.02
C GLY A 121 8.82 -8.92 -3.88
N GLY A 122 8.49 -7.62 -3.83
CA GLY A 122 9.04 -6.66 -2.88
C GLY A 122 10.43 -6.21 -3.30
N ARG A 123 10.59 -5.78 -4.56
CA ARG A 123 11.86 -5.21 -5.05
C ARG A 123 11.92 -3.69 -4.93
N ASP A 124 10.80 -3.05 -4.60
CA ASP A 124 10.68 -1.61 -4.42
C ASP A 124 11.26 -1.10 -3.09
N ILE A 125 11.42 0.22 -2.95
CA ILE A 125 12.03 0.86 -1.77
C ILE A 125 11.15 0.86 -0.50
N VAL A 126 9.85 0.64 -0.63
CA VAL A 126 8.90 0.60 0.51
C VAL A 126 8.77 -0.80 1.07
N PHE A 127 8.59 -1.83 0.24
CA PHE A 127 8.34 -3.18 0.71
C PHE A 127 9.52 -4.14 0.62
N ALA A 128 10.67 -3.73 0.05
CA ALA A 128 11.84 -4.59 0.04
C ALA A 128 12.27 -5.03 1.44
N PRO A 129 12.58 -6.33 1.64
CA PRO A 129 13.15 -6.81 2.87
C PRO A 129 14.44 -6.06 3.21
N TYR A 130 14.66 -5.85 4.50
CA TYR A 130 15.88 -5.20 4.97
C TYR A 130 17.11 -6.05 4.60
N GLY A 131 18.09 -5.40 3.96
CA GLY A 131 19.28 -6.04 3.42
C GLY A 131 20.04 -5.07 2.52
N GLU A 132 21.08 -5.55 1.84
CA GLU A 132 21.94 -4.70 1.00
C GLU A 132 21.17 -3.98 -0.12
N HIS A 133 20.25 -4.67 -0.82
CA HIS A 133 19.39 -4.05 -1.83
C HIS A 133 18.61 -2.86 -1.27
N TRP A 134 17.89 -3.07 -0.15
CA TRP A 134 17.11 -2.01 0.48
C TRP A 134 17.99 -0.84 0.94
N ARG A 135 19.17 -1.10 1.51
CA ARG A 135 20.12 -0.07 1.93
C ARG A 135 20.62 0.74 0.74
N GLN A 136 20.98 0.08 -0.36
CA GLN A 136 21.43 0.73 -1.58
C GLN A 136 20.33 1.62 -2.16
N MET A 137 19.09 1.11 -2.26
CA MET A 137 17.96 1.89 -2.76
C MET A 137 17.64 3.10 -1.87
N ARG A 138 17.74 2.94 -0.54
CA ARG A 138 17.60 4.05 0.40
C ARG A 138 18.71 5.08 0.26
N LYS A 139 19.94 4.64 0.03
CA LYS A 139 21.08 5.54 -0.24
C LYS A 139 20.82 6.36 -1.49
N ILE A 140 20.51 5.71 -2.63
CA ILE A 140 20.19 6.40 -3.89
C ILE A 140 19.05 7.41 -3.70
N ALA A 141 17.96 7.01 -3.02
CA ALA A 141 16.84 7.91 -2.79
C ALA A 141 17.22 9.16 -1.99
N VAL A 142 18.09 9.04 -0.98
CA VAL A 142 18.51 10.17 -0.12
C VAL A 142 19.62 11.01 -0.76
N THR A 143 20.57 10.38 -1.45
CA THR A 143 21.74 11.08 -2.02
C THR A 143 21.50 11.66 -3.40
N GLU A 144 20.54 11.11 -4.15
CA GLU A 144 20.30 11.53 -5.54
C GLU A 144 18.91 12.14 -5.72
N LEU A 145 17.86 11.43 -5.31
CA LEU A 145 16.46 11.77 -5.67
C LEU A 145 15.83 12.82 -4.76
N LEU A 146 16.12 12.75 -3.45
CA LEU A 146 15.45 13.55 -2.42
C LEU A 146 16.40 14.53 -1.72
N THR A 147 17.47 14.95 -2.39
CA THR A 147 18.38 15.98 -1.85
C THR A 147 17.69 17.34 -1.80
N SER A 148 18.13 18.21 -0.88
CA SER A 148 17.62 19.58 -0.81
C SER A 148 17.77 20.33 -2.14
N ARG A 149 18.90 20.12 -2.84
CA ARG A 149 19.14 20.71 -4.16
C ARG A 149 18.11 20.21 -5.19
N ARG A 150 17.86 18.90 -5.24
CA ARG A 150 16.89 18.32 -6.18
C ARG A 150 15.45 18.72 -5.85
N VAL A 151 15.08 18.75 -4.58
CA VAL A 151 13.76 19.24 -4.17
C VAL A 151 13.58 20.69 -4.61
N LEU A 152 14.61 21.54 -4.51
CA LEU A 152 14.58 22.93 -4.96
C LEU A 152 14.53 23.08 -6.48
N SER A 153 15.16 22.21 -7.27
CA SER A 153 15.09 22.31 -8.74
C SER A 153 13.66 22.14 -9.26
N PHE A 154 12.84 21.30 -8.61
CA PHE A 154 11.41 21.15 -8.94
C PHE A 154 10.50 22.29 -8.43
N ARG A 155 11.07 23.43 -8.04
CA ARG A 155 10.29 24.60 -7.56
C ARG A 155 9.41 25.17 -8.66
N ALA A 156 9.93 25.32 -9.88
CA ALA A 156 9.19 25.87 -11.01
C ALA A 156 7.92 25.04 -11.29
N ILE A 157 8.04 23.71 -11.33
CA ILE A 157 6.91 22.78 -11.47
C ILE A 157 5.83 23.08 -10.43
N ARG A 158 6.19 23.18 -9.15
CA ARG A 158 5.20 23.43 -8.09
C ARG A 158 4.54 24.81 -8.22
N GLU A 159 5.30 25.84 -8.57
CA GLU A 159 4.76 27.20 -8.76
C GLU A 159 3.79 27.25 -9.94
N GLU A 160 4.12 26.57 -11.05
CA GLU A 160 3.24 26.43 -12.21
C GLU A 160 1.94 25.69 -11.88
N GLU A 161 2.03 24.52 -11.24
CA GLU A 161 0.87 23.70 -10.88
C GLU A 161 -0.05 24.41 -9.87
N VAL A 162 0.53 25.07 -8.86
CA VAL A 162 -0.23 25.90 -7.91
C VAL A 162 -0.89 27.07 -8.64
N GLY A 163 -0.15 27.76 -9.52
CA GLY A 163 -0.69 28.86 -10.33
C GLY A 163 -1.86 28.41 -11.21
N ALA A 164 -1.76 27.24 -11.85
CA ALA A 164 -2.82 26.66 -12.67
C ALA A 164 -4.07 26.34 -11.84
N MET A 165 -3.88 25.73 -10.66
CA MET A 165 -4.97 25.46 -9.72
C MET A 165 -5.65 26.77 -9.28
N LEU A 166 -4.89 27.79 -8.89
CA LEU A 166 -5.44 29.07 -8.42
C LEU A 166 -6.20 29.81 -9.53
N ARG A 167 -5.71 29.80 -10.78
CA ARG A 167 -6.44 30.36 -11.93
C ARG A 167 -7.76 29.64 -12.16
N SER A 168 -7.76 28.31 -12.07
CA SER A 168 -8.99 27.51 -12.20
C SER A 168 -9.99 27.81 -11.08
N VAL A 169 -9.51 27.98 -9.85
CA VAL A 169 -10.33 28.37 -8.69
C VAL A 169 -10.90 29.77 -8.87
N ALA A 170 -10.10 30.75 -9.27
CA ALA A 170 -10.54 32.13 -9.49
C ALA A 170 -11.60 32.23 -10.60
N SER A 171 -11.41 31.48 -11.68
CA SER A 171 -12.38 31.39 -12.78
C SER A 171 -13.72 30.82 -12.32
N ALA A 172 -13.71 29.70 -11.59
CA ALA A 172 -14.93 29.09 -11.04
C ALA A 172 -15.63 30.00 -10.01
N ALA A 173 -14.86 30.67 -9.15
CA ALA A 173 -15.39 31.62 -8.17
C ALA A 173 -16.05 32.83 -8.86
N GLY A 174 -15.48 33.32 -9.96
CA GLY A 174 -16.08 34.39 -10.78
C GLY A 174 -17.44 34.03 -11.38
N ASN A 175 -17.68 32.73 -11.60
CA ASN A 175 -18.96 32.20 -12.09
C ASN A 175 -19.94 31.84 -10.96
N GLY A 176 -19.52 31.94 -9.69
CA GLY A 176 -20.32 31.53 -8.53
C GLY A 176 -20.40 30.01 -8.31
N ASP A 177 -19.49 29.23 -8.92
CA ASP A 177 -19.52 27.78 -8.86
C ASP A 177 -19.03 27.24 -7.49
N VAL A 178 -19.62 26.12 -7.04
CA VAL A 178 -19.10 25.38 -5.88
C VAL A 178 -17.88 24.57 -6.30
N ILE A 179 -16.76 24.76 -5.60
CA ILE A 179 -15.47 24.19 -5.96
C ILE A 179 -15.15 22.98 -5.08
N ASP A 180 -14.93 21.81 -5.71
CA ASP A 180 -14.37 20.65 -5.02
C ASP A 180 -12.85 20.81 -4.82
N MET A 181 -12.47 21.36 -3.67
CA MET A 181 -11.06 21.54 -3.29
C MET A 181 -10.31 20.21 -3.12
N ARG A 182 -11.00 19.11 -2.80
CA ARG A 182 -10.35 17.79 -2.68
C ARG A 182 -9.87 17.32 -4.05
N ALA A 183 -10.72 17.43 -5.07
CA ALA A 183 -10.34 17.09 -6.44
C ALA A 183 -9.17 17.96 -6.93
N ARG A 184 -9.25 19.28 -6.71
CA ARG A 184 -8.21 20.25 -7.11
C ARG A 184 -6.86 19.97 -6.43
N LEU A 185 -6.84 19.77 -5.12
CA LEU A 185 -5.61 19.48 -4.38
C LEU A 185 -5.03 18.10 -4.72
N SER A 186 -5.89 17.12 -4.97
CA SER A 186 -5.45 15.78 -5.39
C SER A 186 -4.78 15.84 -6.76
N ALA A 187 -5.36 16.59 -7.70
CA ALA A 187 -4.77 16.82 -9.02
C ALA A 187 -3.45 17.58 -8.91
N LEU A 188 -3.38 18.66 -8.12
CA LEU A 188 -2.15 19.43 -7.88
C LEU A 188 -0.99 18.53 -7.42
N VAL A 189 -1.23 17.70 -6.39
CA VAL A 189 -0.20 16.78 -5.87
C VAL A 189 0.17 15.71 -6.89
N ALA A 190 -0.83 15.17 -7.60
CA ALA A 190 -0.58 14.20 -8.65
C ALA A 190 0.26 14.81 -9.79
N ASP A 191 -0.14 15.94 -10.34
CA ASP A 191 0.51 16.54 -11.50
C ASP A 191 1.92 17.02 -11.15
N SER A 192 2.09 17.69 -10.00
CA SER A 192 3.42 18.08 -9.49
C SER A 192 4.36 16.88 -9.32
N THR A 193 3.87 15.78 -8.75
CA THR A 193 4.71 14.58 -8.53
C THR A 193 5.00 13.87 -9.85
N LEU A 194 4.05 13.84 -10.78
CA LEU A 194 4.25 13.16 -12.05
C LEU A 194 5.30 13.90 -12.89
N ARG A 195 5.17 15.23 -12.99
CA ARG A 195 6.13 16.08 -13.71
C ARG A 195 7.52 16.01 -13.09
N ALA A 196 7.63 15.96 -11.76
CA ALA A 196 8.94 15.80 -11.12
C ALA A 196 9.58 14.41 -11.39
N VAL A 197 8.77 13.36 -11.55
CA VAL A 197 9.28 11.98 -11.70
C VAL A 197 9.54 11.62 -13.16
N ILE A 198 8.65 12.02 -14.07
CA ILE A 198 8.58 11.55 -15.47
C ILE A 198 8.74 12.72 -16.48
N GLY A 199 8.76 13.96 -15.99
CA GLY A 199 8.69 15.14 -16.84
C GLY A 199 7.30 15.35 -17.45
N ASP A 200 7.24 16.19 -18.48
CA ASP A 200 6.00 16.54 -19.19
C ASP A 200 5.53 15.48 -20.21
N ARG A 201 6.21 14.34 -20.28
CA ARG A 201 6.12 13.35 -21.37
C ARG A 201 5.30 12.11 -21.01
N CYS A 202 4.05 12.30 -20.60
CA CYS A 202 3.15 11.17 -20.32
C CYS A 202 1.88 11.26 -21.20
N ASN A 203 1.93 10.62 -22.37
CA ASN A 203 0.80 10.61 -23.33
C ASN A 203 -0.49 10.05 -22.71
N ASP A 204 -0.38 9.03 -21.85
CA ASP A 204 -1.50 8.36 -21.19
C ASP A 204 -1.59 8.68 -19.68
N ARG A 205 -1.32 9.94 -19.31
CA ARG A 205 -1.30 10.42 -17.92
C ARG A 205 -2.48 9.94 -17.07
N ASP A 206 -3.70 10.16 -17.57
CA ASP A 206 -4.90 9.87 -16.79
C ASP A 206 -5.07 8.36 -16.57
N VAL A 207 -4.64 7.54 -17.54
CA VAL A 207 -4.62 6.08 -17.38
C VAL A 207 -3.60 5.69 -16.31
N PHE A 208 -2.38 6.24 -16.37
CA PHE A 208 -1.33 6.00 -15.39
C PHE A 208 -1.76 6.35 -13.97
N LEU A 209 -2.37 7.53 -13.77
CA LEU A 209 -2.86 7.97 -12.46
C LEU A 209 -4.01 7.08 -11.95
N ARG A 210 -4.92 6.63 -12.83
CA ARG A 210 -6.00 5.70 -12.45
C ARG A 210 -5.47 4.35 -12.00
N GLU A 211 -4.52 3.78 -12.73
CA GLU A 211 -3.92 2.50 -12.34
C GLU A 211 -3.10 2.63 -11.04
N LEU A 212 -2.39 3.74 -10.84
CA LEU A 212 -1.75 4.00 -9.54
C LEU A 212 -2.76 4.08 -8.38
N ASP A 213 -3.89 4.75 -8.57
CA ASP A 213 -4.94 4.83 -7.54
C ASP A 213 -5.55 3.45 -7.25
N ARG A 214 -5.79 2.67 -8.32
CA ARG A 214 -6.26 1.29 -8.23
C ARG A 214 -5.26 0.40 -7.48
N SER A 215 -3.96 0.55 -7.73
CA SER A 215 -2.88 -0.15 -7.02
C SER A 215 -2.89 0.16 -5.52
N ILE A 216 -3.02 1.44 -5.14
CA ILE A 216 -3.08 1.86 -3.74
C ILE A 216 -4.31 1.25 -3.04
N GLY A 217 -5.46 1.25 -3.72
CA GLY A 217 -6.68 0.63 -3.22
C GLY A 217 -6.54 -0.88 -3.01
N LEU A 218 -5.88 -1.58 -3.94
CA LEU A 218 -5.59 -3.01 -3.84
C LEU A 218 -4.63 -3.33 -2.69
N ALA A 219 -3.54 -2.58 -2.57
CA ALA A 219 -2.54 -2.76 -1.51
C ALA A 219 -3.07 -2.47 -0.10
N GLY A 220 -4.05 -1.57 0.03
CA GLY A 220 -4.65 -1.19 1.31
C GLY A 220 -5.86 -2.05 1.75
N GLY A 221 -6.33 -2.95 0.89
CA GLY A 221 -7.55 -3.72 1.12
C GLY A 221 -7.32 -5.05 1.85
N PHE A 222 -8.30 -5.47 2.66
CA PHE A 222 -8.34 -6.83 3.20
C PHE A 222 -8.94 -7.79 2.16
N ASN A 223 -8.11 -8.52 1.44
CA ASN A 223 -8.57 -9.53 0.48
C ASN A 223 -8.27 -10.97 0.99
N PRO A 224 -8.99 -11.99 0.49
CA PRO A 224 -8.82 -13.36 0.99
C PRO A 224 -7.41 -13.93 0.85
N ALA A 225 -6.69 -13.60 -0.23
CA ALA A 225 -5.31 -14.06 -0.45
C ALA A 225 -4.32 -13.47 0.56
N ASP A 226 -4.63 -12.29 1.09
CA ASP A 226 -3.79 -11.60 2.07
C ASP A 226 -4.09 -12.04 3.51
N LEU A 227 -5.32 -12.48 3.77
CA LEU A 227 -5.77 -12.91 5.10
C LEU A 227 -5.59 -14.40 5.35
N TRP A 228 -5.64 -15.24 4.31
CA TRP A 228 -5.45 -16.69 4.39
C TRP A 228 -4.40 -17.17 3.37
N PRO A 229 -3.12 -16.78 3.55
CA PRO A 229 -2.07 -17.12 2.59
C PRO A 229 -1.83 -18.62 2.46
N SER A 230 -2.15 -19.44 3.48
CA SER A 230 -2.03 -20.90 3.38
C SER A 230 -3.11 -21.57 2.50
N SER A 231 -4.23 -20.89 2.26
CA SER A 231 -5.37 -21.48 1.56
C SER A 231 -5.29 -21.23 0.06
N ARG A 232 -4.97 -22.28 -0.71
CA ARG A 232 -4.95 -22.22 -2.19
C ARG A 232 -6.30 -21.75 -2.76
N LEU A 233 -7.41 -22.11 -2.12
CA LEU A 233 -8.75 -21.65 -2.52
C LEU A 233 -8.94 -20.15 -2.28
N ALA A 234 -8.45 -19.62 -1.15
CA ALA A 234 -8.54 -18.19 -0.87
C ALA A 234 -7.69 -17.36 -1.84
N VAL A 235 -6.51 -17.87 -2.22
CA VAL A 235 -5.65 -17.27 -3.24
C VAL A 235 -6.33 -17.31 -4.60
N TRP A 236 -6.82 -18.48 -5.03
CA TRP A 236 -7.49 -18.65 -6.33
C TRP A 236 -8.77 -17.83 -6.46
N ALA A 237 -9.59 -17.77 -5.40
CA ALA A 237 -10.81 -16.96 -5.38
C ALA A 237 -10.53 -15.45 -5.25
N SER A 238 -9.29 -15.04 -4.99
CA SER A 238 -8.95 -13.63 -4.83
C SER A 238 -8.79 -12.93 -6.17
N GLY A 239 -9.87 -12.28 -6.60
CA GLY A 239 -9.80 -11.34 -7.73
C GLY A 239 -8.90 -10.13 -7.47
N ALA A 240 -8.41 -9.90 -6.23
CA ALA A 240 -7.48 -8.81 -5.92
C ALA A 240 -6.06 -9.07 -6.44
N VAL A 241 -5.60 -10.31 -6.41
CA VAL A 241 -4.27 -10.70 -6.94
C VAL A 241 -4.25 -10.50 -8.46
N ARG A 242 -5.24 -11.05 -9.18
CA ARG A 242 -5.37 -10.86 -10.64
C ARG A 242 -5.44 -9.39 -11.04
N ARG A 243 -6.24 -8.57 -10.33
CA ARG A 243 -6.33 -7.13 -10.60
C ARG A 243 -5.02 -6.40 -10.29
N ALA A 244 -4.24 -6.89 -9.32
CA ALA A 244 -2.91 -6.35 -9.05
C ALA A 244 -1.91 -6.71 -10.16
N GLU A 245 -1.98 -7.90 -10.74
CA GLU A 245 -1.18 -8.29 -11.90
C GLU A 245 -1.50 -7.38 -13.09
N GLU A 246 -2.78 -7.26 -13.47
CA GLU A 246 -3.23 -6.36 -14.54
C GLU A 246 -2.72 -4.93 -14.35
N CYS A 247 -2.84 -4.42 -13.12
CA CYS A 247 -2.47 -3.06 -12.79
C CYS A 247 -0.96 -2.85 -12.87
N ARG A 248 -0.17 -3.81 -12.35
CA ARG A 248 1.28 -3.81 -12.44
C ARG A 248 1.73 -3.84 -13.89
N ASP A 249 1.19 -4.76 -14.69
CA ASP A 249 1.58 -4.96 -16.09
C ASP A 249 1.28 -3.71 -16.92
N THR A 250 0.11 -3.10 -16.70
CA THR A 250 -0.27 -1.82 -17.35
C THR A 250 0.72 -0.70 -16.99
N VAL A 251 0.99 -0.51 -15.70
CA VAL A 251 1.88 0.58 -15.25
C VAL A 251 3.32 0.33 -15.68
N PHE A 252 3.82 -0.89 -15.59
CA PHE A 252 5.19 -1.24 -15.97
C PHE A 252 5.38 -1.11 -17.47
N GLY A 253 4.40 -1.52 -18.29
CA GLY A 253 4.44 -1.33 -19.74
C GLY A 253 4.47 0.15 -20.15
N MET A 254 3.72 1.02 -19.46
CA MET A 254 3.81 2.47 -19.66
C MET A 254 5.20 3.00 -19.29
N LEU A 255 5.76 2.55 -18.17
CA LEU A 255 7.10 2.94 -17.74
C LEU A 255 8.18 2.45 -18.70
N ASP A 256 8.02 1.29 -19.32
CA ASP A 256 8.97 0.79 -20.33
C ASP A 256 9.05 1.74 -21.54
N GLY A 257 7.90 2.23 -22.03
CA GLY A 257 7.87 3.23 -23.10
C GLY A 257 8.51 4.56 -22.70
N ILE A 258 8.16 5.07 -21.52
CA ILE A 258 8.71 6.31 -20.96
C ILE A 258 10.23 6.20 -20.78
N ILE A 259 10.72 5.09 -20.23
CA ILE A 259 12.16 4.93 -19.98
C ILE A 259 12.91 4.80 -21.31
N ALA A 260 12.36 4.12 -22.31
CA ALA A 260 12.96 4.04 -23.64
C ALA A 260 13.14 5.44 -24.28
N GLU A 261 12.15 6.33 -24.11
CA GLU A 261 12.26 7.72 -24.57
C GLU A 261 13.36 8.50 -23.83
N HIS A 262 13.54 8.29 -22.53
CA HIS A 262 14.62 8.93 -21.76
C HIS A 262 16.00 8.38 -22.16
N GLN A 263 16.12 7.07 -22.37
CA GLN A 263 17.37 6.44 -22.84
C GLN A 263 17.84 6.98 -24.19
N GLN A 264 16.92 7.23 -25.13
CA GLN A 264 17.26 7.79 -26.45
C GLN A 264 17.81 9.23 -26.39
N ARG A 265 17.53 9.96 -25.29
CA ARG A 265 17.93 11.36 -25.11
C ARG A 265 19.12 11.53 -24.17
N MET A 266 19.61 10.46 -23.56
CA MET A 266 20.74 10.51 -22.65
C MET A 266 21.93 11.24 -23.30
N GLY A 267 22.40 12.30 -22.63
CA GLY A 267 23.50 13.17 -23.11
C GLY A 267 23.07 14.48 -23.79
N THR A 268 21.76 14.73 -23.96
CA THR A 268 21.23 15.98 -24.54
C THR A 268 20.55 16.91 -23.52
N VAL A 269 20.30 16.43 -22.31
CA VAL A 269 19.58 17.15 -21.24
C VAL A 269 20.59 17.80 -20.30
N ASP A 270 20.44 19.10 -20.06
CA ASP A 270 21.26 19.85 -19.12
C ASP A 270 20.82 19.56 -17.67
N GLY A 271 21.74 19.65 -16.71
CA GLY A 271 21.53 19.14 -15.34
C GLY A 271 20.35 19.76 -14.57
N ASP A 272 19.86 20.93 -15.00
CA ASP A 272 18.74 21.64 -14.37
C ASP A 272 17.35 21.19 -14.87
N ASP A 273 17.25 20.54 -16.05
CA ASP A 273 16.02 19.98 -16.62
C ASP A 273 15.87 18.47 -16.36
N GLU A 274 16.78 17.88 -15.59
CA GLU A 274 16.83 16.45 -15.30
C GLU A 274 15.72 16.00 -14.32
N ASP A 275 14.89 15.05 -14.75
CA ASP A 275 13.87 14.42 -13.92
C ASP A 275 14.39 13.20 -13.11
N LEU A 276 13.54 12.60 -12.28
CA LEU A 276 13.99 11.47 -11.44
C LEU A 276 14.31 10.19 -12.24
N ILE A 277 13.72 10.00 -13.44
CA ILE A 277 14.07 8.87 -14.30
C ILE A 277 15.47 9.07 -14.86
N ASP A 278 15.78 10.26 -15.36
CA ASP A 278 17.11 10.59 -15.86
C ASP A 278 18.20 10.36 -14.80
N VAL A 279 17.95 10.81 -13.56
CA VAL A 279 18.86 10.56 -12.43
C VAL A 279 19.07 9.07 -12.18
N LEU A 280 17.99 8.27 -12.18
CA LEU A 280 18.07 6.83 -11.97
C LEU A 280 18.85 6.12 -13.08
N LEU A 281 18.66 6.54 -14.34
CA LEU A 281 19.39 6.01 -15.50
C LEU A 281 20.87 6.41 -15.47
N ARG A 282 21.19 7.64 -15.06
CA ARG A 282 22.59 8.06 -14.86
C ARG A 282 23.27 7.20 -13.81
N VAL A 283 22.65 7.05 -12.63
CA VAL A 283 23.18 6.25 -11.53
C VAL A 283 23.34 4.77 -11.92
N GLN A 284 22.43 4.24 -12.75
CA GLN A 284 22.55 2.90 -13.32
C GLN A 284 23.80 2.78 -14.23
N ASN A 285 24.04 3.77 -15.09
CA ASN A 285 25.15 3.78 -16.06
C ASN A 285 26.52 4.08 -15.43
N ASP A 286 26.57 4.80 -14.32
CA ASP A 286 27.82 5.09 -13.60
C ASP A 286 28.51 3.82 -13.06
N GLY A 287 27.79 2.69 -12.96
CA GLY A 287 28.35 1.38 -12.62
C GLY A 287 28.97 1.27 -11.22
N SER A 288 28.86 2.31 -10.39
CA SER A 288 29.46 2.43 -9.06
C SER A 288 28.67 1.71 -7.95
N LEU A 289 27.53 1.12 -8.32
CA LEU A 289 26.65 0.41 -7.39
C LEU A 289 27.18 -0.99 -7.08
N GLN A 290 27.04 -1.40 -5.82
CA GLN A 290 27.42 -2.75 -5.38
C GLN A 290 26.48 -3.81 -5.95
N LEU A 291 25.20 -3.47 -6.08
CA LEU A 291 24.18 -4.28 -6.75
C LEU A 291 23.73 -3.53 -8.02
N PRO A 292 23.78 -4.17 -9.21
CA PRO A 292 23.28 -3.55 -10.42
C PRO A 292 21.82 -3.12 -10.25
N LEU A 293 21.52 -1.87 -10.60
CA LEU A 293 20.15 -1.37 -10.62
C LEU A 293 19.47 -1.93 -11.88
N ASP A 294 18.59 -2.91 -11.73
CA ASP A 294 17.84 -3.46 -12.87
C ASP A 294 16.64 -2.57 -13.26
N MET A 295 16.14 -2.76 -14.47
CA MET A 295 15.01 -1.99 -14.99
C MET A 295 13.74 -2.19 -14.15
N ASP A 296 13.52 -3.39 -13.63
CA ASP A 296 12.38 -3.70 -12.78
C ASP A 296 12.42 -2.94 -11.45
N THR A 297 13.61 -2.73 -10.88
CA THR A 297 13.81 -1.93 -9.66
C THR A 297 13.59 -0.45 -9.96
N ILE A 298 14.07 0.08 -11.08
CA ILE A 298 13.77 1.46 -11.51
C ILE A 298 12.25 1.67 -11.61
N LYS A 299 11.56 0.78 -12.32
CA LYS A 299 10.10 0.79 -12.42
C LYS A 299 9.41 0.70 -11.05
N GLY A 300 9.91 -0.18 -10.17
CA GLY A 300 9.42 -0.33 -8.81
C GLY A 300 9.58 0.93 -7.95
N VAL A 301 10.69 1.66 -8.07
CA VAL A 301 10.91 2.93 -7.35
C VAL A 301 9.94 4.00 -7.82
N ILE A 302 9.75 4.14 -9.13
CA ILE A 302 8.83 5.12 -9.72
C ILE A 302 7.39 4.83 -9.29
N PHE A 303 6.98 3.57 -9.38
CA PHE A 303 5.67 3.11 -8.96
C PHE A 303 5.36 3.45 -7.49
N VAL A 304 6.36 3.37 -6.63
CA VAL A 304 6.21 3.57 -5.19
C VAL A 304 6.39 5.02 -4.74
N SER A 305 7.19 5.82 -5.43
CA SER A 305 7.38 7.26 -5.16
C SER A 305 6.05 8.04 -5.17
N LYS A 306 5.08 7.59 -5.98
CA LYS A 306 3.71 8.14 -6.00
C LYS A 306 2.84 7.73 -4.82
N GLN A 307 3.01 6.52 -4.29
CA GLN A 307 2.17 6.00 -3.21
C GLN A 307 2.38 6.74 -1.88
N THR A 308 3.56 7.34 -1.68
CA THR A 308 3.94 8.03 -0.45
C THR A 308 3.47 9.48 -0.39
N ASN A 309 3.15 10.12 -1.53
CA ASN A 309 2.82 11.55 -1.59
C ASN A 309 1.32 11.88 -1.57
N LYS A 310 0.42 10.88 -1.53
CA LYS A 310 -1.02 11.14 -1.46
C LYS A 310 -1.42 11.56 -0.02
N PRO A 311 -2.04 12.73 0.21
CA PRO A 311 -2.64 13.03 1.50
C PRO A 311 -3.73 11.99 1.80
N ARG A 312 -3.53 11.22 2.88
CA ARG A 312 -4.56 10.30 3.40
C ARG A 312 -5.66 11.10 4.11
N THR A 313 -6.50 11.78 3.36
CA THR A 313 -7.74 12.38 3.89
C THR A 313 -8.94 11.60 3.37
N ARG A 314 -9.57 10.90 4.32
CA ARG A 314 -10.70 10.02 4.06
C ARG A 314 -11.97 10.83 3.87
N THR A 315 -12.73 10.43 2.85
CA THR A 315 -14.15 10.61 2.62
C THR A 315 -14.93 10.95 3.90
N LEU A 316 -15.30 12.23 4.04
CA LEU A 316 -16.18 12.76 5.06
C LEU A 316 -17.29 13.56 4.36
N CYS A 317 -17.94 12.94 3.38
CA CYS A 317 -19.20 13.43 2.83
C CYS A 317 -20.10 12.21 2.69
N HIS A 318 -20.85 11.91 3.76
CA HIS A 318 -22.19 11.33 3.77
C HIS A 318 -22.52 10.91 5.20
N ALA A 319 -22.95 11.90 5.99
CA ALA A 319 -23.96 11.80 7.04
C ALA A 319 -24.06 13.19 7.71
N VAL A 320 -24.38 14.21 6.91
CA VAL A 320 -25.14 15.35 7.41
C VAL A 320 -26.58 14.98 7.12
N ASN A 321 -27.38 14.70 8.14
CA ASN A 321 -28.58 15.45 8.52
C ASN A 321 -29.39 14.67 9.59
N PRO A 322 -30.42 15.25 10.20
CA PRO A 322 -30.36 15.84 11.54
C PRO A 322 -31.32 15.12 12.50
N TYR A 323 -31.31 15.60 13.75
CA TYR A 323 -32.18 15.35 14.92
C TYR A 323 -31.34 14.88 16.11
#